data_AF-A0A2I0T594-F1
#
_entry.id   AF-A0A2I0T594-F1
#
_cell.length_a   1.000
_cell.length_b   1.000
_cell.length_c   1.000
_cell.angle_alpha   90.00
_cell.angle_beta   90.00
_cell.angle_gamma   90.00
#
_symmetry.space_group_name_H-M   'P 1'
#
loop_
_entity.id
_entity.type
_entity.pdbx_description
1 polymer ?
#
loop_
_entity_poly.entity_id
_entity_poly.type
_entity_poly.pdbx_seq_one_letter_code
_entity_poly.pdbx_strand_id
1 'polypeptide(L)'
;MCVVQRKGKISEEEIERIMSGQEFEGEANMSWSNNGDSDHSSPGNGVSESNQPSPVSTPSSSRSVELNGFAALRDQYIGTPVSTHYQYLPHLFSYSAHSALMPPQTRSLDPQSHSLINQLVSAEDLEPLGTPMLIEDGYKVTQAELFALLCRLADELLFRQIAWIKKLPFFCELSIKDYTCLLSSTWQELILLSSLTVYSKQIFGDLADVTSKYSPSDDELHRFSEEGMEVMERLIYLFRKFNQLKVSNEEYACMKAINFLNQGESAQRRYRPHREIL
;
A
#
# COMPACT_ATOMS: atom_id res chain seq x y z
N MET A 1 0.83 -32.87 -17.22
CA MET A 1 0.95 -33.63 -15.94
C MET A 1 1.62 -32.75 -14.91
N CYS A 2 0.85 -32.16 -13.99
CA CYS A 2 1.40 -31.40 -12.86
C CYS A 2 1.80 -32.38 -11.75
N VAL A 3 3.10 -32.45 -11.44
CA VAL A 3 3.59 -33.17 -10.27
C VAL A 3 3.47 -32.22 -9.07
N VAL A 4 2.39 -32.37 -8.30
CA VAL A 4 2.28 -31.76 -6.97
C VAL A 4 3.21 -32.56 -6.04
N GLN A 5 4.45 -32.12 -5.90
CA GLN A 5 5.27 -32.54 -4.76
C GLN A 5 4.67 -31.88 -3.51
N ARG A 6 4.08 -32.71 -2.63
CA ARG A 6 3.75 -32.31 -1.27
C ARG A 6 5.03 -31.84 -0.58
N LYS A 7 5.23 -30.52 -0.46
CA LYS A 7 6.05 -29.99 0.63
C LYS A 7 5.21 -30.06 1.90
N GLY A 8 5.81 -30.62 2.96
CA GLY A 8 5.17 -30.82 4.26
C GLY A 8 4.58 -29.51 4.78
N LYS A 9 3.45 -29.60 5.49
CA LYS A 9 2.86 -28.46 6.19
C LYS A 9 3.88 -27.95 7.20
N ILE A 10 4.38 -26.74 6.98
CA ILE A 10 5.10 -25.99 8.01
C ILE A 10 4.08 -25.63 9.10
N SER A 11 4.41 -25.87 10.37
CA SER A 11 3.51 -25.51 11.48
C SER A 11 3.51 -24.00 11.68
N GLU A 12 2.42 -23.46 12.22
CA GLU A 12 2.26 -22.02 12.50
C GLU A 12 3.34 -21.51 13.46
N GLU A 13 3.74 -22.35 14.40
CA GLU A 13 4.86 -22.14 15.33
C GLU A 13 6.22 -22.02 14.61
N GLU A 14 6.41 -22.74 13.50
CA GLU A 14 7.63 -22.67 12.70
C GLU A 14 7.65 -21.41 11.83
N ILE A 15 6.48 -20.97 11.33
CA ILE A 15 6.32 -19.69 10.63
C ILE A 15 6.66 -18.53 11.58
N GLU A 16 6.12 -18.52 12.81
CA GLU A 16 6.43 -17.49 13.81
C GLU A 16 7.90 -17.48 14.20
N ARG A 17 8.53 -18.65 14.33
CA ARG A 17 9.96 -18.77 14.65
C ARG A 17 10.87 -18.23 13.56
N ILE A 18 10.51 -18.43 12.29
CA ILE A 18 11.26 -17.87 11.14
C ILE A 18 11.03 -16.35 11.05
N MET A 19 9.80 -15.88 11.26
CA MET A 19 9.47 -14.45 11.21
C MET A 19 10.07 -13.64 12.37
N SER A 20 10.35 -14.28 13.52
CA SER A 20 10.96 -13.60 14.67
C SER A 20 12.45 -13.28 14.47
N GLY A 21 13.12 -13.94 13.52
CA GLY A 21 14.53 -13.67 13.20
C GLY A 21 15.54 -14.08 14.27
N GLN A 22 15.13 -14.83 15.29
CA GLN A 22 15.99 -15.24 16.42
C GLN A 22 17.13 -16.19 16.03
N GLU A 23 17.08 -16.82 14.86
CA GLU A 23 18.12 -17.75 14.39
C GLU A 23 19.42 -17.05 13.94
N PHE A 24 19.41 -15.73 13.74
CA PHE A 24 20.60 -14.96 13.33
C PHE A 24 21.29 -14.19 14.47
N GLU A 25 20.78 -14.23 15.70
CA GLU A 25 21.41 -13.52 16.84
C GLU A 25 22.51 -14.32 17.56
N GLY A 26 22.78 -15.57 17.14
CA GLY A 26 23.74 -16.45 17.81
C GLY A 26 25.20 -16.38 17.35
N GLU A 27 25.49 -15.82 16.18
CA GLU A 27 26.85 -15.86 15.60
C GLU A 27 27.58 -14.50 15.56
N ALA A 28 26.93 -13.41 15.99
CA ALA A 28 27.55 -12.08 16.03
C ALA A 28 28.23 -11.75 17.38
N ASN A 29 28.15 -12.64 18.37
CA ASN A 29 28.67 -12.37 19.71
C ASN A 29 29.73 -13.38 20.14
N MET A 30 30.81 -13.50 19.36
CA MET A 30 32.08 -14.04 19.86
C MET A 30 33.24 -13.22 19.28
N SER A 31 33.97 -12.56 20.20
CA SER A 31 35.29 -11.94 20.01
C SER A 31 35.33 -10.48 19.50
N TRP A 32 35.19 -9.52 20.42
CA TRP A 32 36.37 -8.84 20.99
C TRP A 32 35.98 -7.95 22.17
N SER A 33 36.27 -8.43 23.37
CA SER A 33 36.39 -7.58 24.55
C SER A 33 37.60 -6.66 24.38
N ASN A 34 37.41 -5.35 24.52
CA ASN A 34 38.40 -4.54 25.21
C ASN A 34 37.81 -3.26 25.80
N ASN A 35 38.26 -3.00 27.02
CA ASN A 35 37.80 -2.01 27.99
C ASN A 35 37.87 -0.55 27.53
N GLY A 36 37.01 0.29 28.11
CA GLY A 36 37.09 1.75 27.99
C GLY A 36 36.12 2.46 28.93
N ASP A 37 36.52 2.54 30.19
CA ASP A 37 35.93 3.27 31.31
C ASP A 37 35.86 4.79 31.07
N SER A 38 34.78 5.47 31.50
CA SER A 38 34.73 6.93 31.74
C SER A 38 33.43 7.36 32.42
N ASP A 39 33.48 7.47 33.74
CA ASP A 39 32.57 8.26 34.58
C ASP A 39 32.57 9.76 34.23
N HIS A 40 31.44 10.44 34.40
CA HIS A 40 31.36 11.76 35.05
C HIS A 40 29.91 12.16 35.36
N SER A 41 29.68 12.50 36.62
CA SER A 41 28.42 12.97 37.19
C SER A 41 28.44 14.47 37.48
N SER A 42 27.21 15.03 37.59
CA SER A 42 26.76 16.10 38.51
C SER A 42 26.44 17.50 37.90
N PRO A 43 25.78 18.44 38.63
CA PRO A 43 24.31 18.51 38.85
C PRO A 43 23.73 19.96 38.76
N GLY A 44 22.42 20.18 38.97
CA GLY A 44 21.90 21.54 39.29
C GLY A 44 20.38 21.76 39.29
N ASN A 45 19.84 22.16 40.45
CA ASN A 45 18.50 22.72 40.82
C ASN A 45 17.97 23.82 39.86
N GLY A 46 16.70 24.28 39.82
CA GLY A 46 15.44 24.07 40.57
C GLY A 46 14.53 25.34 40.45
N VAL A 47 13.18 25.16 40.46
CA VAL A 47 12.09 26.12 40.85
C VAL A 47 11.88 27.38 39.94
N SER A 48 10.70 27.97 39.61
CA SER A 48 9.26 27.99 39.98
C SER A 48 8.47 28.59 38.77
N GLU A 49 7.26 28.19 38.36
CA GLU A 49 5.87 28.59 38.77
C GLU A 49 5.04 29.25 37.63
N SER A 50 3.78 28.83 37.55
CA SER A 50 2.57 29.63 37.26
C SER A 50 2.22 30.00 35.81
N ASN A 51 1.20 29.34 35.21
CA ASN A 51 -0.22 29.76 35.27
C ASN A 51 -1.14 28.99 34.28
N GLN A 52 -2.32 28.65 34.80
CA GLN A 52 -3.60 28.10 34.26
C GLN A 52 -4.17 28.79 32.98
N PRO A 53 -5.35 28.40 32.39
CA PRO A 53 -6.33 27.32 32.71
C PRO A 53 -6.86 26.48 31.52
N SER A 54 -7.63 25.43 31.83
CA SER A 54 -8.53 24.65 30.94
C SER A 54 -9.88 25.35 30.66
N PRO A 55 -10.67 24.89 29.67
CA PRO A 55 -12.05 24.42 29.95
C PRO A 55 -12.47 23.21 29.07
N VAL A 56 -13.11 22.15 29.59
CA VAL A 56 -14.55 21.91 29.91
C VAL A 56 -15.22 21.01 28.85
N SER A 57 -16.00 20.02 29.32
CA SER A 57 -16.68 19.00 28.53
C SER A 57 -18.17 19.32 28.29
N THR A 58 -18.69 18.80 27.16
CA THR A 58 -20.09 18.32 26.86
C THR A 58 -21.22 19.37 26.69
N PRO A 59 -22.35 19.09 25.95
CA PRO A 59 -23.00 17.77 25.82
C PRO A 59 -23.63 17.37 24.45
N SER A 60 -24.17 16.13 24.47
CA SER A 60 -24.95 15.39 23.48
C SER A 60 -26.18 16.10 22.90
N SER A 61 -26.61 15.65 21.71
CA SER A 61 -28.03 15.54 21.36
C SER A 61 -28.28 14.38 20.37
N SER A 62 -29.38 13.66 20.60
CA SER A 62 -29.81 12.45 19.90
C SER A 62 -31.11 12.69 19.12
N ARG A 63 -31.29 11.90 18.04
CA ARG A 63 -32.54 11.52 17.33
C ARG A 63 -33.20 12.55 16.39
N SER A 64 -33.37 12.18 15.11
CA SER A 64 -34.60 11.49 14.65
C SER A 64 -34.48 11.07 13.18
N VAL A 65 -35.16 9.98 12.84
CA VAL A 65 -35.30 9.35 11.53
C VAL A 65 -36.53 9.94 10.87
N GLU A 66 -36.48 10.32 9.59
CA GLU A 66 -37.66 10.39 8.73
C GLU A 66 -37.29 10.18 7.26
N LEU A 67 -38.08 9.29 6.63
CA LEU A 67 -37.90 8.68 5.33
C LEU A 67 -38.93 9.29 4.37
N ASN A 68 -38.46 10.03 3.34
CA ASN A 68 -39.03 10.12 1.99
C ASN A 68 -38.59 11.41 1.28
N GLY A 69 -38.07 11.30 0.05
CA GLY A 69 -37.97 12.46 -0.85
C GLY A 69 -36.81 12.43 -1.85
N PHE A 70 -36.73 11.39 -2.68
CA PHE A 70 -35.90 11.40 -3.90
C PHE A 70 -36.46 12.44 -4.89
N ALA A 71 -36.03 13.71 -4.78
CA ALA A 71 -36.17 14.73 -5.85
C ALA A 71 -35.40 16.06 -5.63
N ALA A 72 -34.61 16.26 -4.57
CA ALA A 72 -34.17 17.61 -4.18
C ALA A 72 -32.64 17.84 -4.00
N LEU A 73 -31.76 17.11 -4.70
CA LEU A 73 -30.31 17.31 -4.62
C LEU A 73 -29.62 17.51 -5.99
N ARG A 74 -30.28 18.21 -6.92
CA ARG A 74 -29.64 18.62 -8.20
C ARG A 74 -29.23 20.10 -8.26
N ASP A 75 -29.66 20.94 -7.31
CA ASP A 75 -29.53 22.41 -7.46
C ASP A 75 -28.83 23.16 -6.29
N GLN A 76 -27.95 22.53 -5.51
CA GLN A 76 -27.25 23.22 -4.40
C GLN A 76 -25.71 23.25 -4.45
N TYR A 77 -25.07 22.98 -5.60
CA TYR A 77 -23.60 23.06 -5.73
C TYR A 77 -23.10 24.22 -6.61
N ILE A 78 -23.67 25.41 -6.46
CA ILE A 78 -23.01 26.64 -6.89
C ILE A 78 -22.92 27.60 -5.69
N GLY A 79 -21.74 27.66 -5.10
CA GLY A 79 -21.33 28.75 -4.22
C GLY A 79 -21.46 28.50 -2.72
N THR A 80 -20.47 27.83 -2.12
CA THR A 80 -20.12 28.04 -0.70
C THR A 80 -18.59 28.16 -0.57
N PRO A 81 -18.08 29.13 0.22
CA PRO A 81 -16.65 29.34 0.40
C PRO A 81 -16.03 28.25 1.30
N VAL A 82 -14.84 27.77 0.91
CA VAL A 82 -14.09 26.73 1.61
C VAL A 82 -13.61 27.23 2.98
N SER A 83 -13.76 26.36 3.98
CA SER A 83 -13.35 26.54 5.37
C SER A 83 -11.83 26.76 5.53
N THR A 84 -11.47 27.69 6.42
CA THR A 84 -10.15 28.30 6.62
C THR A 84 -9.18 27.48 7.48
N HIS A 85 -8.74 26.29 7.02
CA HIS A 85 -7.74 25.49 7.77
C HIS A 85 -6.46 25.12 6.98
N TYR A 86 -6.12 25.87 5.93
CA TYR A 86 -4.82 25.73 5.26
C TYR A 86 -4.12 27.09 5.13
N GLN A 87 -3.74 27.69 6.26
CA GLN A 87 -3.07 28.99 6.31
C GLN A 87 -1.55 28.90 6.55
N TYR A 88 -0.85 27.98 5.87
CA TYR A 88 0.63 27.99 5.85
C TYR A 88 1.20 27.56 4.50
N LEU A 89 0.89 28.31 3.44
CA LEU A 89 1.64 28.31 2.17
C LEU A 89 1.66 29.74 1.58
N PRO A 90 2.62 30.60 1.95
CA PRO A 90 2.60 32.04 1.60
C PRO A 90 2.90 32.37 0.13
N HIS A 91 3.08 31.39 -0.75
CA HIS A 91 3.61 31.62 -2.10
C HIS A 91 2.67 31.24 -3.26
N LEU A 92 1.47 30.72 -2.99
CA LEU A 92 0.56 30.27 -4.05
C LEU A 92 -0.49 31.29 -4.50
N PHE A 93 -0.64 32.43 -3.81
CA PHE A 93 -1.73 33.38 -4.06
C PHE A 93 -1.32 34.74 -4.64
N SER A 94 -0.10 34.86 -5.18
CA SER A 94 0.24 36.05 -5.99
C SER A 94 -0.16 35.84 -7.45
N TYR A 95 -1.46 35.73 -7.72
CA TYR A 95 -1.99 35.98 -9.07
C TYR A 95 -2.74 37.31 -8.99
N SER A 96 -1.98 38.40 -9.15
CA SER A 96 -2.56 39.67 -9.54
C SER A 96 -3.26 39.51 -10.87
N ALA A 97 -4.52 39.92 -10.91
CA ALA A 97 -5.27 40.13 -12.13
C ALA A 97 -4.45 40.97 -13.13
N HIS A 98 -4.71 40.75 -14.42
CA HIS A 98 -4.17 41.46 -15.60
C HIS A 98 -3.03 40.75 -16.34
N SER A 99 -3.35 39.71 -17.13
CA SER A 99 -2.86 39.64 -18.52
C SER A 99 -3.55 38.53 -19.31
N ALA A 100 -3.78 38.84 -20.58
CA ALA A 100 -4.54 38.06 -21.55
C ALA A 100 -3.94 36.68 -21.86
N LEU A 101 -4.83 35.71 -22.10
CA LEU A 101 -4.69 34.55 -23.00
C LEU A 101 -3.25 34.05 -23.22
N MET A 102 -2.75 33.24 -22.29
CA MET A 102 -1.70 32.27 -22.58
C MET A 102 -2.28 30.86 -22.46
N PRO A 103 -2.00 29.96 -23.42
CA PRO A 103 -2.28 28.54 -23.24
C PRO A 103 -1.54 28.04 -21.98
N PRO A 104 -2.07 27.04 -21.25
CA PRO A 104 -1.41 26.53 -20.06
C PRO A 104 0.00 26.08 -20.44
N GLN A 105 1.01 26.79 -19.94
CA GLN A 105 2.40 26.38 -20.13
C GLN A 105 2.55 24.99 -19.52
N THR A 106 2.91 24.01 -20.35
CA THR A 106 3.40 22.72 -19.90
C THR A 106 4.55 23.01 -18.94
N ARG A 107 4.35 22.79 -17.64
CA ARG A 107 5.43 22.91 -16.65
C ARG A 107 6.54 21.96 -17.11
N SER A 108 7.61 22.52 -17.66
CA SER A 108 8.84 21.78 -17.91
C SER A 108 9.26 21.20 -16.57
N LEU A 109 9.17 19.87 -16.43
CA LEU A 109 9.70 19.19 -15.26
C LEU A 109 11.21 19.46 -15.18
N ASP A 110 11.72 19.59 -13.97
CA ASP A 110 13.15 19.80 -13.73
C ASP A 110 13.96 18.63 -14.33
N PRO A 111 15.11 18.86 -15.00
CA PRO A 111 15.89 17.79 -15.63
C PRO A 111 16.27 16.63 -14.70
N GLN A 112 16.45 16.88 -13.39
CA GLN A 112 16.75 15.82 -12.41
C GLN A 112 15.53 14.91 -12.17
N SER A 113 14.32 15.50 -12.13
CA SER A 113 13.09 14.75 -11.95
C SER A 113 12.81 13.80 -13.11
N HIS A 114 13.08 14.23 -14.34
CA HIS A 114 13.00 13.35 -15.52
C HIS A 114 13.97 12.17 -15.45
N SER A 115 15.20 12.40 -14.98
CA SER A 115 16.18 11.34 -14.81
C SER A 115 15.72 10.27 -13.81
N LEU A 116 15.16 10.70 -12.67
CA LEU A 116 14.68 9.78 -11.64
C LEU A 116 13.48 8.95 -12.12
N ILE A 117 12.50 9.58 -12.76
CA ILE A 117 11.32 8.87 -13.31
C ILE A 117 11.76 7.79 -14.30
N ASN A 118 12.70 8.10 -15.20
CA ASN A 118 13.21 7.13 -16.17
C ASN A 118 13.92 5.95 -15.48
N GLN A 119 14.66 6.20 -14.39
CA GLN A 119 15.27 5.13 -13.59
C GLN A 119 14.22 4.25 -12.92
N LEU A 120 13.15 4.83 -12.38
CA LEU A 120 12.04 4.07 -11.79
C LEU A 120 11.32 3.22 -12.83
N VAL A 121 11.00 3.78 -14.00
CA VAL A 121 10.39 3.03 -15.11
C VAL A 121 11.31 1.90 -15.58
N SER A 122 12.62 2.13 -15.65
CA SER A 122 13.60 1.10 -16.04
C SER A 122 13.75 -0.02 -15.00
N ALA A 123 13.37 0.22 -13.75
CA ALA A 123 13.37 -0.80 -12.70
C ALA A 123 12.18 -1.75 -12.80
N GLU A 124 11.09 -1.34 -13.48
CA GLU A 124 9.87 -2.14 -13.64
C GLU A 124 10.11 -3.36 -14.52
N ASP A 125 9.44 -4.46 -14.17
CA ASP A 125 9.37 -5.65 -14.99
C ASP A 125 8.04 -5.66 -15.75
N LEU A 126 8.08 -5.14 -16.98
CA LEU A 126 6.91 -5.03 -17.85
C LEU A 126 6.66 -6.29 -18.69
N GLU A 127 7.45 -7.36 -18.49
CA GLU A 127 7.22 -8.61 -19.19
C GLU A 127 5.87 -9.22 -18.79
N PRO A 128 5.16 -9.92 -19.70
CA PRO A 128 3.95 -10.65 -19.35
C PRO A 128 4.16 -11.61 -18.17
N LEU A 129 3.07 -11.96 -17.49
CA LEU A 129 3.12 -12.92 -16.39
C LEU A 129 3.42 -14.30 -16.96
N GLY A 130 4.35 -15.01 -16.33
CA GLY A 130 4.76 -16.35 -16.73
C GLY A 130 3.75 -17.41 -16.28
N THR A 131 2.91 -17.10 -15.31
CA THR A 131 1.87 -18.01 -14.80
C THR A 131 0.83 -18.34 -15.88
N PRO A 132 0.69 -19.61 -16.30
CA PRO A 132 -0.28 -19.99 -17.31
C PRO A 132 -1.72 -19.85 -16.81
N MET A 133 -2.56 -19.19 -17.61
CA MET A 133 -4.00 -18.98 -17.36
C MET A 133 -4.88 -19.50 -18.51
N LEU A 134 -4.32 -20.32 -19.40
CA LEU A 134 -5.09 -20.93 -20.48
C LEU A 134 -5.78 -22.19 -19.99
N ILE A 135 -7.10 -22.25 -20.19
CA ILE A 135 -7.95 -23.38 -19.84
C ILE A 135 -8.76 -23.76 -21.07
N GLU A 136 -8.78 -25.06 -21.40
CA GLU A 136 -9.52 -25.61 -22.53
C GLU A 136 -11.02 -25.27 -22.46
N ASP A 137 -11.63 -25.08 -23.63
CA ASP A 137 -13.06 -24.82 -23.72
C ASP A 137 -13.86 -26.03 -23.23
N GLY A 138 -14.86 -25.77 -22.39
CA GLY A 138 -15.67 -26.80 -21.75
C GLY A 138 -15.06 -27.44 -20.50
N TYR A 139 -13.80 -27.12 -20.14
CA TYR A 139 -13.23 -27.54 -18.87
C TYR A 139 -13.87 -26.79 -17.70
N LYS A 140 -14.27 -27.52 -16.67
CA LYS A 140 -14.77 -26.94 -15.41
C LYS A 140 -13.61 -26.82 -14.43
N VAL A 141 -13.31 -25.59 -14.03
CA VAL A 141 -12.26 -25.31 -13.05
C VAL A 141 -12.82 -25.64 -11.67
N THR A 142 -12.05 -26.37 -10.87
CA THR A 142 -12.39 -26.63 -9.46
C THR A 142 -11.91 -25.51 -8.54
N GLN A 143 -12.49 -25.40 -7.35
CA GLN A 143 -12.06 -24.42 -6.33
C GLN A 143 -10.56 -24.55 -6.02
N ALA A 144 -10.06 -25.79 -5.88
CA ALA A 144 -8.66 -26.05 -5.56
C ALA A 144 -7.71 -25.61 -6.68
N GLU A 145 -8.09 -25.78 -7.94
CA GLU A 145 -7.30 -25.33 -9.09
C GLU A 145 -7.29 -23.81 -9.22
N LEU A 146 -8.44 -23.17 -9.03
CA LEU A 146 -8.54 -21.71 -9.02
C LEU A 146 -7.69 -21.12 -7.89
N PHE A 147 -7.81 -21.68 -6.68
CA PHE A 147 -6.99 -21.26 -5.54
C PHE A 147 -5.49 -21.45 -5.81
N ALA A 148 -5.08 -22.61 -6.35
CA ALA A 148 -3.69 -22.86 -6.70
C ALA A 148 -3.16 -21.91 -7.79
N LEU A 149 -4.01 -21.51 -8.75
CA LEU A 149 -3.66 -20.49 -9.74
C LEU A 149 -3.45 -19.13 -9.08
N LEU A 150 -4.37 -18.70 -8.22
CA LEU A 150 -4.27 -17.43 -7.49
C LEU A 150 -3.01 -17.39 -6.62
N CYS A 151 -2.66 -18.48 -5.94
CA CYS A 151 -1.42 -18.58 -5.17
C CYS A 151 -0.17 -18.43 -6.05
N ARG A 152 -0.13 -19.07 -7.22
CA ARG A 152 1.00 -18.93 -8.17
C ARG A 152 1.14 -17.51 -8.69
N LEU A 153 0.02 -16.86 -9.01
CA LEU A 153 0.02 -15.45 -9.43
C LEU A 153 0.52 -14.53 -8.31
N ALA A 154 0.05 -14.74 -7.08
CA ALA A 154 0.49 -13.95 -5.93
C ALA A 154 1.99 -14.13 -5.65
N ASP A 155 2.50 -15.37 -5.73
CA ASP A 155 3.93 -15.67 -5.56
C ASP A 155 4.79 -15.00 -6.65
N GLU A 156 4.38 -15.12 -7.92
CA GLU A 156 5.08 -14.46 -9.04
C GLU A 156 5.09 -12.93 -8.86
N LEU A 157 3.95 -12.32 -8.55
CA LEU A 157 3.84 -10.87 -8.38
C LEU A 157 4.65 -10.37 -7.19
N LEU A 158 4.67 -11.11 -6.07
CA LEU A 158 5.49 -10.81 -4.90
C LEU A 158 6.98 -10.91 -5.21
N PHE A 159 7.39 -11.97 -5.91
CA PHE A 159 8.78 -12.13 -6.35
C PHE A 159 9.23 -10.95 -7.21
N ARG A 160 8.38 -10.49 -8.15
CA ARG A 160 8.66 -9.29 -8.95
C ARG A 160 8.77 -8.03 -8.09
N GLN A 161 8.01 -7.89 -7.00
CA GLN A 161 8.19 -6.75 -6.08
C GLN A 161 9.56 -6.80 -5.39
N ILE A 162 10.00 -7.96 -4.93
CA ILE A 162 11.32 -8.14 -4.30
C ILE A 162 12.43 -7.81 -5.31
N ALA A 163 12.30 -8.28 -6.54
CA ALA A 163 13.26 -7.99 -7.61
C ALA A 163 13.27 -6.50 -7.98
N TRP A 164 12.11 -5.86 -8.02
CA TRP A 164 11.95 -4.43 -8.30
C TRP A 164 12.64 -3.56 -7.25
N ILE A 165 12.47 -3.84 -5.95
CA ILE A 165 13.12 -3.09 -4.86
C ILE A 165 14.64 -3.03 -5.06
N LYS A 166 15.25 -4.14 -5.45
CA LYS A 166 16.70 -4.25 -5.69
C LYS A 166 17.20 -3.44 -6.90
N LYS A 167 16.31 -3.01 -7.78
CA LYS A 167 16.61 -2.21 -8.98
C LYS A 167 16.37 -0.71 -8.76
N LEU A 168 15.83 -0.31 -7.60
CA LEU A 168 15.56 1.09 -7.31
C LEU A 168 16.86 1.91 -7.27
N PRO A 169 16.84 3.17 -7.76
CA PRO A 169 18.04 4.01 -7.83
C PRO A 169 18.65 4.34 -6.46
N PHE A 170 17.86 4.23 -5.39
CA PHE A 170 18.25 4.47 -3.99
C PHE A 170 18.37 3.17 -3.18
N PHE A 171 18.37 1.99 -3.81
CA PHE A 171 18.41 0.70 -3.08
C PHE A 171 19.61 0.58 -2.14
N CYS A 172 20.77 1.13 -2.50
CA CYS A 172 21.98 1.11 -1.67
C CYS A 172 21.85 1.90 -0.35
N GLU A 173 20.85 2.78 -0.24
CA GLU A 173 20.55 3.55 0.96
C GLU A 173 19.54 2.82 1.87
N LEU A 174 18.90 1.76 1.39
CA LEU A 174 17.93 0.96 2.15
C LEU A 174 18.60 -0.24 2.81
N SER A 175 18.54 -0.31 4.14
CA SER A 175 18.97 -1.51 4.85
C SER A 175 18.04 -2.68 4.56
N ILE A 176 18.54 -3.91 4.74
CA ILE A 176 17.74 -5.14 4.60
C ILE A 176 16.51 -5.11 5.51
N LYS A 177 16.71 -4.62 6.74
CA LYS A 177 15.64 -4.47 7.73
C LYS A 177 14.56 -3.51 7.24
N ASP A 178 14.94 -2.37 6.67
CA ASP A 178 14.01 -1.35 6.24
C ASP A 178 13.18 -1.82 5.06
N TYR A 179 13.80 -2.31 3.97
CA TYR A 179 13.02 -2.73 2.81
C TYR A 179 12.15 -3.96 3.11
N THR A 180 12.58 -4.85 4.02
CA THR A 180 11.77 -6.00 4.43
C THR A 180 10.54 -5.54 5.23
N CYS A 181 10.70 -4.54 6.10
CA CYS A 181 9.60 -3.94 6.86
C CYS A 181 8.63 -3.15 5.96
N LEU A 182 9.15 -2.38 5.01
CA LEU A 182 8.33 -1.69 4.02
C LEU A 182 7.55 -2.68 3.16
N LEU A 183 8.22 -3.73 2.66
CA LEU A 183 7.55 -4.74 1.83
C LEU A 183 6.50 -5.52 2.62
N SER A 184 6.77 -5.93 3.86
CA SER A 184 5.82 -6.68 4.67
C SER A 184 4.53 -5.91 4.96
N SER A 185 4.57 -4.58 4.95
CA SER A 185 3.39 -3.71 5.13
C SER A 185 2.68 -3.35 3.82
N THR A 186 3.41 -3.30 2.70
CA THR A 186 2.89 -2.74 1.43
C THR A 186 2.65 -3.77 0.33
N TRP A 187 3.10 -5.03 0.48
CA TRP A 187 3.12 -6.00 -0.61
C TRP A 187 1.77 -6.17 -1.31
N GLN A 188 0.67 -6.26 -0.56
CA GLN A 188 -0.68 -6.42 -1.12
C GLN A 188 -1.11 -5.21 -1.96
N GLU A 189 -0.70 -4.00 -1.56
CA GLU A 189 -1.03 -2.77 -2.28
C GLU A 189 -0.18 -2.61 -3.54
N LEU A 190 1.10 -3.02 -3.47
CA LEU A 190 1.98 -3.06 -4.65
C LEU A 190 1.48 -4.07 -5.68
N ILE A 191 1.06 -5.25 -5.24
CA ILE A 191 0.44 -6.27 -6.08
C ILE A 191 -0.86 -5.74 -6.70
N LEU A 192 -1.73 -5.15 -5.90
CA LEU A 192 -2.99 -4.58 -6.37
C LEU A 192 -2.76 -3.48 -7.40
N LEU A 193 -1.84 -2.55 -7.13
CA LEU A 193 -1.50 -1.46 -8.05
C LEU A 193 -0.96 -2.00 -9.38
N SER A 194 -0.06 -2.98 -9.34
CA SER A 194 0.49 -3.63 -10.54
C SER A 194 -0.57 -4.39 -11.32
N SER A 195 -1.53 -5.02 -10.62
CA SER A 195 -2.65 -5.73 -11.23
C SER A 195 -3.62 -4.79 -11.94
N LEU A 196 -3.85 -3.59 -11.41
CA LEU A 196 -4.75 -2.59 -11.99
C LEU A 196 -4.14 -1.82 -13.17
N THR A 197 -2.82 -1.90 -13.33
CA THR A 197 -2.06 -1.15 -14.33
C THR A 197 -1.36 -2.09 -15.30
N VAL A 198 -0.09 -2.42 -15.06
CA VAL A 198 0.79 -3.19 -15.94
C VAL A 198 0.20 -4.56 -16.32
N TYR A 199 -0.36 -5.27 -15.35
CA TYR A 199 -0.88 -6.64 -15.57
C TYR A 199 -2.40 -6.68 -15.75
N SER A 200 -3.05 -5.53 -15.95
CA SER A 200 -4.51 -5.43 -16.01
C SER A 200 -5.16 -6.35 -17.03
N LYS A 201 -4.57 -6.46 -18.24
CA LYS A 201 -5.08 -7.37 -19.27
C LYS A 201 -5.05 -8.85 -18.86
N GLN A 202 -4.00 -9.27 -18.16
CA GLN A 202 -3.82 -10.66 -17.73
C GLN A 202 -4.70 -10.99 -16.52
N ILE A 203 -4.79 -10.07 -15.55
CA ILE A 203 -5.57 -10.27 -14.32
C ILE A 203 -7.08 -10.10 -14.56
N PHE A 204 -7.50 -9.10 -15.33
CA PHE A 204 -8.92 -8.81 -15.58
C PHE A 204 -9.42 -9.31 -16.94
N GLY A 205 -8.55 -9.94 -17.73
CA GLY A 205 -8.90 -10.68 -18.96
C GLY A 205 -8.67 -12.18 -18.76
N ASP A 206 -7.43 -12.63 -18.89
CA ASP A 206 -7.10 -14.07 -18.91
C ASP A 206 -7.53 -14.81 -17.62
N LEU A 207 -7.24 -14.25 -16.43
CA LEU A 207 -7.70 -14.82 -15.16
C LEU A 207 -9.22 -14.73 -15.00
N ALA A 208 -9.87 -13.68 -15.53
CA ALA A 208 -11.33 -13.58 -15.53
C ALA A 208 -11.97 -14.69 -16.37
N ASP A 209 -11.35 -15.03 -17.51
CA ASP A 209 -11.77 -16.16 -18.35
C ASP A 209 -11.63 -17.50 -17.63
N VAL A 210 -10.56 -17.71 -16.85
CA VAL A 210 -10.43 -18.90 -15.99
C VAL A 210 -11.51 -18.91 -14.90
N THR A 211 -11.71 -17.79 -14.24
CA THR A 211 -12.67 -17.65 -13.14
C THR A 211 -14.12 -17.88 -13.62
N SER A 212 -14.44 -17.49 -14.85
CA SER A 212 -15.76 -17.73 -15.46
C SER A 212 -16.10 -19.22 -15.63
N LYS A 213 -15.07 -20.09 -15.69
CA LYS A 213 -15.21 -21.54 -15.79
C LYS A 213 -15.33 -22.25 -14.43
N TYR A 214 -15.24 -21.50 -13.34
CA TYR A 214 -15.51 -21.98 -11.99
C TYR A 214 -16.98 -21.72 -11.63
N SER A 215 -17.68 -22.74 -11.15
CA SER A 215 -19.06 -22.65 -10.67
C SER A 215 -19.10 -23.05 -9.20
N PRO A 216 -19.13 -22.08 -8.26
CA PRO A 216 -19.21 -22.39 -6.83
C PRO A 216 -20.53 -23.08 -6.51
N SER A 217 -20.50 -24.00 -5.55
CA SER A 217 -21.71 -24.58 -4.94
C SER A 217 -22.43 -23.56 -4.05
N ASP A 218 -23.71 -23.82 -3.75
CA ASP A 218 -24.51 -22.97 -2.84
C ASP A 218 -23.87 -22.83 -1.46
N ASP A 219 -23.25 -23.91 -0.95
CA ASP A 219 -22.51 -23.91 0.31
C ASP A 219 -21.28 -23.00 0.24
N GLU A 220 -20.55 -23.01 -0.87
CA GLU A 220 -19.39 -22.12 -1.08
C GLU A 220 -19.81 -20.66 -1.21
N LEU A 221 -20.95 -20.40 -1.86
CA LEU A 221 -21.49 -19.05 -1.99
C LEU A 221 -21.98 -18.52 -0.64
N HIS A 222 -22.65 -19.36 0.16
CA HIS A 222 -23.09 -18.99 1.51
C HIS A 222 -21.93 -18.71 2.48
N ARG A 223 -20.77 -19.34 2.26
CA ARG A 223 -19.54 -19.05 3.02
C ARG A 223 -18.87 -17.75 2.59
N PHE A 224 -19.28 -17.15 1.48
CA PHE A 224 -18.77 -15.86 1.05
C PHE A 224 -19.36 -14.76 1.93
N SER A 225 -18.53 -14.14 2.76
CA SER A 225 -19.00 -13.19 3.77
C SER A 225 -19.40 -11.84 3.15
N GLU A 226 -20.18 -11.04 3.90
CA GLU A 226 -20.53 -9.68 3.50
C GLU A 226 -19.28 -8.81 3.27
N GLU A 227 -18.24 -8.99 4.10
CA GLU A 227 -16.95 -8.31 3.93
C GLU A 227 -16.26 -8.72 2.62
N GLY A 228 -16.36 -10.00 2.24
CA GLY A 228 -15.84 -10.50 0.96
C GLY A 228 -16.52 -9.81 -0.22
N MET A 229 -17.84 -9.64 -0.17
CA MET A 229 -18.59 -8.90 -1.20
C MET A 229 -18.17 -7.42 -1.24
N GLU A 230 -18.04 -6.78 -0.08
CA GLU A 230 -17.65 -5.38 0.02
C GLU A 230 -16.24 -5.13 -0.57
N VAL A 231 -15.30 -6.05 -0.34
CA VAL A 231 -13.96 -6.01 -0.94
C VAL A 231 -14.05 -6.16 -2.47
N MET A 232 -14.85 -7.10 -2.97
CA MET A 232 -15.05 -7.30 -4.41
C MET A 232 -15.65 -6.06 -5.08
N GLU A 233 -16.65 -5.43 -4.48
CA GLU A 233 -17.24 -4.19 -4.99
C GLU A 233 -16.22 -3.04 -5.07
N ARG A 234 -15.40 -2.89 -4.02
CA ARG A 234 -14.31 -1.90 -4.01
C ARG A 234 -13.26 -2.18 -5.07
N LEU A 235 -12.88 -3.44 -5.28
CA LEU A 235 -11.94 -3.84 -6.33
C LEU A 235 -12.50 -3.53 -7.72
N ILE A 236 -13.78 -3.84 -7.98
CA ILE A 236 -14.46 -3.51 -9.24
C ILE A 236 -14.48 -1.99 -9.46
N TYR A 237 -14.84 -1.22 -8.43
CA TYR A 237 -14.82 0.24 -8.49
C TYR A 237 -13.42 0.77 -8.84
N LEU A 238 -12.40 0.26 -8.16
CA LEU A 238 -11.02 0.69 -8.35
C LEU A 238 -10.52 0.35 -9.77
N PHE A 239 -10.79 -0.85 -10.26
CA PHE A 239 -10.52 -1.25 -11.65
C PHE A 239 -11.12 -0.28 -12.66
N ARG A 240 -12.42 0.06 -12.50
CA ARG A 240 -13.09 1.02 -13.38
C ARG A 240 -12.46 2.41 -13.33
N LYS A 241 -12.04 2.87 -12.16
CA LYS A 241 -11.37 4.16 -12.01
C LYS A 241 -9.99 4.18 -12.64
N PHE A 242 -9.17 3.16 -12.42
CA PHE A 242 -7.86 3.06 -13.06
C PHE A 242 -7.96 3.00 -14.60
N ASN A 243 -8.93 2.25 -15.13
CA ASN A 243 -9.16 2.18 -16.57
C ASN A 243 -9.61 3.54 -17.17
N GLN A 244 -10.31 4.37 -16.40
CA GLN A 244 -10.68 5.73 -16.82
C GLN A 244 -9.52 6.71 -16.79
N LEU A 245 -8.64 6.59 -15.79
CA LEU A 245 -7.51 7.51 -15.58
C LEU A 245 -6.43 7.36 -16.65
N LYS A 246 -6.33 6.19 -17.31
CA LYS A 246 -5.29 5.90 -18.31
C LYS A 246 -3.89 6.21 -17.79
N VAL A 247 -3.61 5.69 -16.60
CA VAL A 247 -2.34 5.89 -15.88
C VAL A 247 -1.17 5.50 -16.77
N SER A 248 -0.21 6.41 -16.96
CA SER A 248 1.01 6.15 -17.73
C SER A 248 2.01 5.27 -16.97
N ASN A 249 3.02 4.73 -17.64
CA ASN A 249 4.06 3.94 -16.97
C ASN A 249 4.87 4.79 -15.98
N GLU A 250 5.12 6.05 -16.32
CA GLU A 250 5.79 7.02 -15.46
C GLU A 250 4.95 7.30 -14.20
N GLU A 251 3.65 7.52 -14.35
CA GLU A 251 2.73 7.76 -13.24
C GLU A 251 2.63 6.52 -12.34
N TYR A 252 2.52 5.33 -12.93
CA TYR A 252 2.53 4.06 -12.20
C TYR A 252 3.82 3.88 -11.40
N ALA A 253 4.99 4.07 -12.02
CA ALA A 253 6.29 3.92 -11.36
C ALA A 253 6.43 4.89 -10.17
N CYS A 254 5.99 6.14 -10.34
CA CYS A 254 5.94 7.12 -9.26
C CYS A 254 5.00 6.70 -8.13
N MET A 255 3.76 6.32 -8.46
CA MET A 255 2.76 5.90 -7.48
C MET A 255 3.23 4.68 -6.68
N LYS A 256 3.88 3.72 -7.35
CA LYS A 256 4.41 2.52 -6.73
C LYS A 256 5.57 2.84 -5.77
N ALA A 257 6.51 3.68 -6.19
CA ALA A 257 7.60 4.14 -5.34
C ALA A 257 7.09 4.90 -4.11
N ILE A 258 6.12 5.81 -4.30
CA ILE A 258 5.47 6.53 -3.20
C ILE A 258 4.79 5.53 -2.26
N ASN A 259 4.00 4.58 -2.77
CA ASN A 259 3.30 3.62 -1.92
C ASN A 259 4.27 2.77 -1.10
N PHE A 260 5.32 2.26 -1.73
CA PHE A 260 6.36 1.49 -1.06
C PHE A 260 7.04 2.26 0.08
N LEU A 261 7.35 3.54 -0.12
CA LEU A 261 8.07 4.36 0.87
C LEU A 261 7.17 4.97 1.96
N ASN A 262 5.88 5.20 1.67
CA ASN A 262 5.00 5.98 2.55
C ASN A 262 4.50 5.21 3.79
N GLN A 263 4.60 3.88 3.83
CA GLN A 263 4.07 3.08 4.94
C GLN A 263 5.04 2.86 6.12
N GLY A 264 6.32 3.21 5.96
CA GLY A 264 7.33 3.07 7.02
C GLY A 264 7.00 3.85 8.30
N GLU A 265 6.41 5.04 8.18
CA GLU A 265 6.03 5.87 9.33
C GLU A 265 4.85 5.29 10.15
N SER A 266 4.01 4.48 9.50
CA SER A 266 2.87 3.80 10.14
C SER A 266 3.27 2.48 10.79
N ALA A 267 4.26 1.79 10.22
CA ALA A 267 4.85 0.57 10.79
C ALA A 267 5.67 0.89 12.06
N GLN A 268 6.42 2.00 12.09
CA GLN A 268 7.16 2.44 13.27
C GLN A 268 6.26 2.85 14.45
N ARG A 269 5.05 3.36 14.19
CA ARG A 269 4.05 3.63 15.24
C ARG A 269 3.44 2.36 15.84
N ARG A 270 3.36 1.27 15.06
CA ARG A 270 2.85 -0.03 15.52
C ARG A 270 3.89 -0.85 16.31
N TYR A 271 5.19 -0.54 16.14
CA TYR A 271 6.31 -1.21 16.82
C TYR A 271 7.00 -0.37 17.90
N ARG A 272 6.39 0.73 18.40
CA ARG A 272 6.77 1.24 19.73
C ARG A 272 6.13 0.31 20.77
N PRO A 273 6.88 -0.57 21.46
CA PRO A 273 6.34 -1.12 22.68
C PRO A 273 6.04 0.08 23.59
N HIS A 274 4.82 0.13 24.12
CA HIS A 274 4.52 0.97 25.28
C HIS A 274 5.62 0.70 26.31
N ARG A 275 6.58 1.62 26.45
CA ARG A 275 7.31 1.70 27.71
C ARG A 275 6.25 2.13 28.72
N GLU A 276 5.73 1.13 29.41
CA GLU A 276 4.91 1.32 30.58
C GLU A 276 5.64 2.25 31.53
N ILE A 277 4.87 3.22 32.00
CA ILE A 277 5.16 4.11 33.09
C ILE A 277 5.24 3.24 34.35
N LEU A 278 6.45 2.99 34.85
CA LEU A 278 6.74 2.78 36.27
C LEU A 278 8.12 3.37 36.58
#